data_AF-A0A6J0UYZ6-F1
#
_entry.id   AF-A0A6J0UYZ6-F1
#
_cell.length_a   1.000
_cell.length_b   1.000
_cell.length_c   1.000
_cell.angle_alpha   90.00
_cell.angle_beta   90.00
_cell.angle_gamma   90.00
#
_symmetry.space_group_name_H-M   'P 1'
#
loop_
_entity.id
_entity.type
_entity.pdbx_description
1 polymer ?
#
loop_
_entity_poly.entity_id
_entity_poly.type
_entity_poly.pdbx_seq_one_letter_code
_entity_poly.pdbx_strand_id
1 'polypeptide(L)'
;MKEFLVFLLWVSVFPKGQKSDSDYCVTSLKQDILNLMVKWEDIACLKNQQGLPSNLLQTLPRSCKEIKTALEGASDGLYYLATEDGEIYQTFCDMTTNGGGWTLVASIHENNIYGKCTQGDRWSSQQGGEKNYPRGDGNWSNNATFGSAIASTSDDYKNPGYYDLEAQDLAIWHVPNDTPMKEWVATAFLRYHTETGFLAEEGGNLLRLYQKYPVEFGIGSCPDDNGPVVPVIYDAGNEEKTAFLFAPESKGLYWWRRALPRTNPTAVWGLHCL
;
A
#
# COMPACT_ATOMS: atom_id res chain seq x y z
N MET A 1 27.96 8.25 22.81
CA MET A 1 27.19 9.19 23.65
C MET A 1 26.21 9.89 22.73
N LYS A 2 24.91 9.63 22.88
CA LYS A 2 23.86 10.31 22.11
C LYS A 2 23.28 11.37 23.03
N GLU A 3 23.42 12.63 22.67
CA GLU A 3 22.87 13.75 23.44
C GLU A 3 21.43 14.01 23.00
N PHE A 4 20.55 14.21 23.97
CA PHE A 4 19.16 14.60 23.76
C PHE A 4 19.00 16.08 24.12
N LEU A 5 18.45 16.85 23.18
CA LEU A 5 18.10 18.26 23.37
C LEU A 5 16.60 18.36 23.67
N VAL A 6 16.24 18.89 24.84
CA VAL A 6 14.85 19.15 25.23
C VAL A 6 14.57 20.64 25.09
N PHE A 7 13.66 21.01 24.18
CA PHE A 7 13.13 22.37 24.08
C PHE A 7 12.02 22.58 25.11
N LEU A 8 12.22 23.51 26.05
CA LEU A 8 11.14 24.10 26.84
C LEU A 8 10.51 25.23 26.03
N LEU A 9 9.31 25.00 25.49
CA LEU A 9 8.56 26.02 24.76
C LEU A 9 7.77 26.91 25.74
N TRP A 10 8.07 28.21 25.68
CA TRP A 10 7.27 29.30 26.21
C TRP A 10 5.93 29.40 25.46
N VAL A 11 4.84 29.49 26.20
CA VAL A 11 3.51 29.77 25.63
C VAL A 11 3.40 31.26 25.36
N SER A 12 3.39 31.65 24.08
CA SER A 12 2.96 32.99 23.66
C SER A 12 1.44 33.03 23.50
N VAL A 13 0.86 34.12 24.01
CA VAL A 13 -0.57 34.44 24.00
C VAL A 13 -1.02 34.78 22.57
N PHE A 14 -2.08 34.14 22.08
CA PHE A 14 -2.74 34.51 20.82
C PHE A 14 -3.74 35.67 21.04
N PRO A 15 -3.77 36.69 20.16
CA PRO A 15 -4.82 37.71 20.18
C PRO A 15 -6.14 37.22 19.55
N LYS A 16 -7.26 37.77 20.03
CA LYS A 16 -8.63 37.47 19.57
C LYS A 16 -8.95 38.10 18.20
N GLY A 17 -9.34 37.23 17.26
CA GLY A 17 -10.55 37.27 16.42
C GLY A 17 -10.86 38.47 15.50
N GLN A 18 -11.09 38.16 14.21
CA GLN A 18 -12.10 38.83 13.38
C GLN A 18 -12.88 37.81 12.53
N LYS A 19 -14.11 38.19 12.16
CA LYS A 19 -15.26 37.37 11.76
C LYS A 19 -15.55 37.58 10.26
N SER A 20 -15.71 36.52 9.45
CA SER A 20 -16.50 36.55 8.20
C SER A 20 -16.73 35.16 7.57
N ASP A 21 -17.93 35.02 6.98
CA ASP A 21 -18.54 33.98 6.13
C ASP A 21 -18.66 32.52 6.60
N SER A 22 -19.91 32.11 6.81
CA SER A 22 -20.33 30.88 7.50
C SER A 22 -20.33 29.60 6.64
N ASP A 23 -20.15 29.69 5.32
CA ASP A 23 -20.04 28.50 4.46
C ASP A 23 -18.59 28.14 4.13
N TYR A 24 -17.70 29.12 4.02
CA TYR A 24 -16.27 28.89 3.75
C TYR A 24 -15.49 28.49 5.01
N CYS A 25 -15.96 28.91 6.18
CA CYS A 25 -15.28 28.67 7.45
C CYS A 25 -15.44 27.22 7.96
N VAL A 26 -16.57 26.56 7.65
CA VAL A 26 -16.83 25.17 8.08
C VAL A 26 -16.01 24.17 7.27
N THR A 27 -15.80 24.41 5.98
CA THR A 27 -14.91 23.59 5.13
C THR A 27 -13.46 23.80 5.53
N SER A 28 -13.01 25.04 5.71
CA SER A 28 -11.65 25.36 6.20
C SER A 28 -11.36 24.71 7.55
N LEU A 29 -12.26 24.79 8.53
CA LEU A 29 -12.03 24.20 9.84
C LEU A 29 -11.95 22.67 9.78
N LYS A 30 -12.77 22.02 8.95
CA LYS A 30 -12.67 20.57 8.69
C LYS A 30 -11.34 20.21 8.02
N GLN A 31 -10.91 21.02 7.05
CA GLN A 31 -9.61 20.91 6.38
C GLN A 31 -8.46 20.99 7.40
N ASP A 32 -8.53 21.98 8.29
CA ASP A 32 -7.51 22.27 9.30
C ASP A 32 -7.45 21.20 10.39
N ILE A 33 -8.61 20.71 10.83
CA ILE A 33 -8.71 19.57 11.77
C ILE A 33 -8.19 18.30 11.13
N LEU A 34 -8.55 18.02 9.86
CA LEU A 34 -8.05 16.86 9.14
C LEU A 34 -6.52 16.94 8.96
N ASN A 35 -6.00 18.11 8.57
CA ASN A 35 -4.57 18.39 8.49
C ASN A 35 -3.85 18.15 9.83
N LEU A 36 -4.44 18.58 10.95
CA LEU A 36 -3.89 18.37 12.30
C LEU A 36 -3.92 16.89 12.71
N MET A 37 -4.99 16.16 12.41
CA MET A 37 -5.15 14.76 12.81
C MET A 37 -4.29 13.80 11.99
N VAL A 38 -4.06 14.11 10.72
CA VAL A 38 -3.39 13.24 9.77
C VAL A 38 -1.86 13.30 9.87
N LYS A 39 -1.29 14.45 10.25
CA LYS A 39 0.17 14.69 10.30
C LYS A 39 0.81 14.53 11.68
N TRP A 40 0.07 14.21 12.73
CA TRP A 40 0.64 14.09 14.07
C TRP A 40 1.41 12.79 14.28
N GLU A 41 2.72 12.88 14.47
CA GLU A 41 3.62 11.74 14.73
C GLU A 41 3.32 10.98 16.04
N ASP A 42 2.48 11.50 16.96
CA ASP A 42 2.21 10.88 18.25
C ASP A 42 0.75 11.00 18.73
N ILE A 43 -0.11 10.06 18.33
CA ILE A 43 -1.46 9.88 18.92
C ILE A 43 -1.40 9.53 20.42
N ALA A 44 -0.21 9.20 20.94
CA ALA A 44 0.00 8.90 22.36
C ALA A 44 -0.40 10.05 23.31
N CYS A 45 -0.37 11.31 22.86
CA CYS A 45 -0.76 12.46 23.69
C CYS A 45 -2.29 12.63 23.83
N LEU A 46 -3.10 12.03 22.95
CA LEU A 46 -4.56 12.16 22.99
C LEU A 46 -5.23 11.31 24.08
N LYS A 47 -4.49 10.44 24.76
CA LYS A 47 -5.04 9.59 25.83
C LYS A 47 -5.41 10.34 27.11
N ASN A 48 -5.02 11.62 27.25
CA ASN A 48 -5.16 12.38 28.50
C ASN A 48 -6.01 13.65 28.45
N GLN A 49 -6.80 13.88 27.39
CA GLN A 49 -7.85 14.91 27.45
C GLN A 49 -9.24 14.26 27.36
N GLN A 50 -9.97 14.36 28.47
CA GLN A 50 -11.38 14.01 28.57
C GLN A 50 -12.17 14.83 27.55
N GLY A 51 -12.75 14.16 26.56
CA GLY A 51 -13.77 14.75 25.69
C GLY A 51 -13.43 14.86 24.21
N LEU A 52 -12.76 13.86 23.61
CA LEU A 52 -12.90 13.68 22.17
C LEU A 52 -14.30 13.09 21.91
N PRO A 53 -15.20 13.77 21.17
CA PRO A 53 -16.51 13.20 20.86
C PRO A 53 -16.29 11.88 20.10
N SER A 54 -17.10 10.85 20.38
CA SER A 54 -17.01 9.55 19.70
C SER A 54 -17.05 9.66 18.17
N ASN A 55 -17.66 10.75 17.66
CA ASN A 55 -17.69 11.08 16.25
C ASN A 55 -16.32 11.45 15.65
N LEU A 56 -15.27 11.74 16.44
CA LEU A 56 -13.93 12.05 15.93
C LEU A 56 -13.14 10.79 15.53
N LEU A 57 -13.39 9.64 16.16
CA LEU A 57 -12.86 8.36 15.66
C LEU A 57 -13.50 7.97 14.32
N GLN A 58 -14.68 8.51 14.04
CA GLN A 58 -15.37 8.47 12.74
C GLN A 58 -14.83 9.50 11.71
N THR A 59 -13.74 10.23 12.01
CA THR A 59 -13.18 11.29 11.13
C THR A 59 -11.82 10.99 10.52
N LEU A 60 -11.19 9.86 10.86
CA LEU A 60 -9.99 9.47 10.12
C LEU A 60 -10.39 8.97 8.73
N PRO A 61 -9.67 9.41 7.68
CA PRO A 61 -9.95 8.97 6.32
C PRO A 61 -9.66 7.48 6.20
N ARG A 62 -10.43 6.77 5.36
CA ARG A 62 -10.18 5.35 5.11
C ARG A 62 -9.00 5.14 4.19
N SER A 63 -8.74 6.06 3.27
CA SER A 63 -7.71 5.92 2.23
C SER A 63 -6.93 7.21 1.94
N CYS A 64 -5.76 7.06 1.34
CA CYS A 64 -5.00 8.19 0.78
C CYS A 64 -5.79 8.95 -0.30
N LYS A 65 -6.72 8.29 -1.01
CA LYS A 65 -7.56 8.93 -2.02
C LYS A 65 -8.56 9.91 -1.42
N GLU A 66 -9.16 9.55 -0.28
CA GLU A 66 -10.03 10.47 0.48
C GLU A 66 -9.25 11.70 0.95
N ILE A 67 -8.05 11.49 1.48
CA ILE A 67 -7.14 12.57 1.88
C ILE A 67 -6.82 13.47 0.69
N LYS A 68 -6.41 12.89 -0.45
CA LYS A 68 -6.04 13.66 -1.64
C LYS A 68 -7.19 14.49 -2.19
N THR A 69 -8.41 13.95 -2.11
CA THR A 69 -9.64 14.63 -2.54
C THR A 69 -10.01 15.76 -1.59
N ALA A 70 -9.87 15.56 -0.28
CA ALA A 70 -10.22 16.56 0.72
C ALA A 70 -9.16 17.66 0.83
N LEU A 71 -7.88 17.32 0.72
CA LEU A 71 -6.74 18.21 0.99
C LEU A 71 -5.96 18.52 -0.29
N GLU A 72 -6.35 19.62 -0.93
CA GLU A 72 -5.57 20.20 -2.03
C GLU A 72 -4.14 20.51 -1.55
N GLY A 73 -3.14 19.98 -2.25
CA GLY A 73 -1.73 20.11 -1.86
C GLY A 73 -1.21 19.05 -0.87
N ALA A 74 -1.98 18.00 -0.55
CA ALA A 74 -1.43 16.83 0.15
C ALA A 74 -0.23 16.26 -0.63
N SER A 75 0.87 16.02 0.09
CA SER A 75 2.16 15.56 -0.42
C SER A 75 2.43 14.12 -0.03
N ASP A 76 3.37 13.46 -0.71
CA ASP A 76 3.78 12.10 -0.34
C ASP A 76 4.26 12.04 1.12
N GLY A 77 3.98 10.93 1.81
CA GLY A 77 4.40 10.77 3.21
C GLY A 77 3.57 9.77 3.99
N LEU A 78 3.73 9.77 5.32
CA LEU A 78 2.95 8.93 6.22
C LEU A 78 1.66 9.63 6.65
N TYR A 79 0.58 8.86 6.67
CA TYR A 79 -0.76 9.29 7.00
C TYR A 79 -1.40 8.24 7.92
N TYR A 80 -2.20 8.70 8.89
CA TYR A 80 -3.07 7.82 9.67
C TYR A 80 -4.39 7.60 8.95
N LEU A 81 -4.79 6.34 8.84
CA LEU A 81 -6.04 5.89 8.26
C LEU A 81 -6.82 5.05 9.28
N ALA A 82 -8.12 4.89 9.06
CA ALA A 82 -8.96 3.98 9.85
C ALA A 82 -9.74 3.03 8.94
N THR A 83 -9.87 1.77 9.36
CA THR A 83 -10.76 0.80 8.70
C THR A 83 -12.22 1.12 8.98
N GLU A 84 -13.15 0.42 8.30
CA GLU A 84 -14.59 0.55 8.58
C GLU A 84 -14.94 0.22 10.04
N ASP A 85 -14.27 -0.80 10.59
CA ASP A 85 -14.43 -1.24 11.98
C ASP A 85 -13.68 -0.34 12.99
N GLY A 86 -12.99 0.70 12.52
CA GLY A 86 -12.31 1.69 13.36
C GLY A 86 -10.89 1.32 13.78
N GLU A 87 -10.25 0.34 13.14
CA GLU A 87 -8.84 0.02 13.38
C GLU A 87 -7.96 1.11 12.75
N ILE A 88 -7.16 1.79 13.58
CA ILE A 88 -6.27 2.87 13.14
C ILE A 88 -4.90 2.30 12.80
N TYR A 89 -4.39 2.67 11.63
CA TYR A 89 -3.04 2.30 11.18
C TYR A 89 -2.38 3.46 10.45
N GLN A 90 -1.05 3.46 10.43
CA GLN A 90 -0.26 4.44 9.68
C GLN A 90 0.32 3.78 8.44
N THR A 91 0.23 4.45 7.30
CA THR A 91 0.83 3.98 6.06
C THR A 91 1.37 5.11 5.19
N PHE A 92 2.15 4.76 4.17
CA PHE A 92 2.63 5.68 3.16
C PHE A 92 1.53 5.96 2.11
N CYS A 93 1.33 7.23 1.82
CA CYS A 93 0.51 7.71 0.72
C CYS A 93 1.40 8.27 -0.39
N ASP A 94 1.22 7.78 -1.61
CA ASP A 94 1.70 8.47 -2.81
C ASP A 94 0.60 9.40 -3.30
N MET A 95 0.87 10.70 -3.15
CA MET A 95 -0.01 11.81 -3.49
C MET A 95 0.39 12.45 -4.83
N THR A 96 1.29 11.83 -5.59
CA THR A 96 1.90 12.40 -6.80
C THR A 96 1.56 11.61 -8.06
N THR A 97 1.72 10.28 -8.06
CA THR A 97 1.54 9.46 -9.26
C THR A 97 0.10 9.53 -9.77
N ASN A 98 -0.09 9.87 -11.05
CA ASN A 98 -1.39 9.97 -11.69
C ASN A 98 -2.46 10.73 -10.88
N GLY A 99 -2.09 11.92 -10.37
CA GLY A 99 -2.97 12.75 -9.54
C GLY A 99 -3.05 12.32 -8.06
N GLY A 100 -2.40 11.22 -7.69
CA GLY A 100 -2.20 10.79 -6.31
C GLY A 100 -3.40 10.11 -5.65
N GLY A 101 -3.21 9.80 -4.36
CA GLY A 101 -4.18 9.10 -3.53
C GLY A 101 -3.96 7.59 -3.47
N TRP A 102 -2.76 7.11 -3.81
CA TRP A 102 -2.38 5.71 -3.71
C TRP A 102 -2.00 5.37 -2.28
N THR A 103 -2.60 4.30 -1.74
CA THR A 103 -2.34 3.82 -0.38
C THR A 103 -1.41 2.61 -0.42
N LEU A 104 -0.25 2.68 0.24
CA LEU A 104 0.58 1.49 0.44
C LEU A 104 -0.14 0.52 1.37
N VAL A 105 -0.41 -0.71 0.91
CA VAL A 105 -1.11 -1.72 1.71
C VAL A 105 -0.27 -2.96 2.02
N ALA A 106 0.74 -3.24 1.19
CA ALA A 106 1.64 -4.37 1.36
C ALA A 106 3.00 -4.14 0.68
N SER A 107 4.01 -4.89 1.13
CA SER A 107 5.32 -5.05 0.49
C SER A 107 5.75 -6.51 0.61
N ILE A 108 6.33 -7.04 -0.47
CA ILE A 108 6.90 -8.38 -0.56
C ILE A 108 8.42 -8.22 -0.56
N HIS A 109 9.08 -8.72 0.48
CA HIS A 109 10.50 -8.54 0.69
C HIS A 109 11.20 -9.91 0.85
N GLU A 110 12.20 -10.16 0.01
CA GLU A 110 13.06 -11.33 0.13
C GLU A 110 14.20 -11.07 1.13
N ASN A 111 14.16 -11.74 2.28
CA ASN A 111 15.16 -11.57 3.33
C ASN A 111 16.38 -12.48 3.17
N ASN A 112 16.23 -13.65 2.55
CA ASN A 112 17.28 -14.61 2.32
C ASN A 112 16.92 -15.59 1.19
N ILE A 113 17.36 -15.28 -0.03
CA ILE A 113 17.09 -16.10 -1.22
C ILE A 113 17.58 -17.57 -1.13
N TYR A 114 18.53 -17.86 -0.21
CA TYR A 114 19.02 -19.21 0.04
C TYR A 114 18.16 -19.98 1.05
N GLY A 115 17.39 -19.29 1.90
CA GLY A 115 16.36 -19.87 2.74
C GLY A 115 15.17 -20.28 1.88
N LYS A 116 14.75 -21.55 1.97
CA LYS A 116 13.62 -22.05 1.19
C LYS A 116 12.43 -22.25 2.10
N CYS A 117 11.50 -21.29 2.07
CA CYS A 117 10.30 -21.31 2.91
C CYS A 117 10.64 -21.34 4.41
N THR A 118 11.52 -20.43 4.81
CA THR A 118 12.06 -20.25 6.15
C THR A 118 11.47 -19.00 6.83
N GLN A 119 11.91 -18.68 8.04
CA GLN A 119 11.49 -17.46 8.73
C GLN A 119 11.73 -16.21 7.87
N GLY A 120 10.68 -15.42 7.67
CA GLY A 120 10.67 -14.27 6.75
C GLY A 120 9.87 -14.52 5.46
N ASP A 121 9.67 -15.76 5.04
CA ASP A 121 8.94 -16.11 3.81
C ASP A 121 7.40 -16.02 3.96
N ARG A 122 6.88 -14.92 4.50
CA ARG A 122 5.46 -14.78 4.89
C ARG A 122 4.50 -14.80 3.70
N TRP A 123 4.95 -14.40 2.53
CA TRP A 123 4.12 -14.40 1.31
C TRP A 123 4.11 -15.76 0.58
N SER A 124 4.84 -16.75 1.10
CA SER A 124 4.79 -18.14 0.65
C SER A 124 4.50 -19.07 1.84
N SER A 125 5.53 -19.62 2.47
CA SER A 125 5.42 -20.35 3.71
C SER A 125 6.68 -20.20 4.57
N GLN A 126 6.51 -20.13 5.89
CA GLN A 126 7.61 -20.22 6.84
C GLN A 126 7.74 -21.64 7.45
N GLN A 127 7.03 -22.62 6.90
CA GLN A 127 6.99 -24.02 7.38
C GLN A 127 7.71 -24.99 6.43
N GLY A 128 8.55 -24.49 5.53
CA GLY A 128 9.18 -25.30 4.48
C GLY A 128 8.26 -25.57 3.28
N GLY A 129 8.80 -26.26 2.28
CA GLY A 129 8.07 -26.70 1.07
C GLY A 129 7.22 -27.94 1.30
N GLU A 130 6.32 -27.89 2.28
CA GLU A 130 5.54 -29.04 2.73
C GLU A 130 4.31 -29.29 1.86
N LYS A 131 4.24 -30.46 1.21
CA LYS A 131 3.10 -30.83 0.34
C LYS A 131 1.76 -30.85 1.08
N ASN A 132 1.78 -31.16 2.37
CA ASN A 132 0.59 -31.18 3.23
C ASN A 132 0.22 -29.79 3.77
N TYR A 133 0.96 -28.75 3.38
CA TYR A 133 0.68 -27.36 3.70
C TYR A 133 0.52 -26.53 2.41
N PRO A 134 -0.41 -26.92 1.51
CA PRO A 134 -0.44 -26.43 0.13
C PRO A 134 -0.74 -24.93 0.03
N ARG A 135 -1.41 -24.36 1.02
CA ARG A 135 -1.74 -22.92 1.10
C ARG A 135 -0.58 -22.06 1.64
N GLY A 136 0.46 -22.69 2.20
CA GLY A 136 1.49 -21.98 2.93
C GLY A 136 0.91 -21.15 4.08
N ASP A 137 1.54 -20.02 4.39
CA ASP A 137 1.09 -19.11 5.45
C ASP A 137 -0.27 -18.44 5.11
N GLY A 138 -0.66 -18.44 3.82
CA GLY A 138 -1.98 -17.99 3.37
C GLY A 138 -2.24 -16.49 3.52
N ASN A 139 -1.18 -15.67 3.65
CA ASN A 139 -1.26 -14.24 3.93
C ASN A 139 -1.89 -13.40 2.80
N TRP A 140 -1.99 -13.94 1.59
CA TRP A 140 -2.69 -13.28 0.47
C TRP A 140 -4.21 -13.15 0.68
N SER A 141 -4.83 -14.06 1.43
CA SER A 141 -6.29 -14.13 1.58
C SER A 141 -6.73 -14.36 3.04
N ASN A 142 -5.93 -13.88 4.00
CA ASN A 142 -6.29 -13.78 5.41
C ASN A 142 -6.19 -12.32 5.91
N ASN A 143 -6.62 -12.07 7.15
CA ASN A 143 -6.59 -10.73 7.76
C ASN A 143 -5.33 -10.49 8.62
N ALA A 144 -4.31 -11.36 8.56
CA ALA A 144 -3.07 -11.13 9.30
C ALA A 144 -2.35 -9.88 8.76
N THR A 145 -1.76 -9.10 9.66
CA THR A 145 -0.97 -7.89 9.36
C THR A 145 0.42 -8.03 9.99
N PHE A 146 1.42 -7.37 9.40
CA PHE A 146 2.81 -7.43 9.85
C PHE A 146 3.62 -6.25 9.30
N GLY A 147 4.76 -5.98 9.95
CA GLY A 147 5.68 -4.93 9.55
C GLY A 147 5.17 -3.52 9.85
N SER A 148 5.87 -2.52 9.30
CA SER A 148 5.47 -1.11 9.35
C SER A 148 5.79 -0.44 8.03
N ALA A 149 5.07 0.62 7.66
CA ALA A 149 5.26 1.27 6.38
C ALA A 149 6.72 1.73 6.20
N ILE A 150 7.34 2.37 7.19
CA ILE A 150 8.73 2.84 7.11
C ILE A 150 9.72 1.69 6.84
N ALA A 151 9.42 0.47 7.30
CA ALA A 151 10.29 -0.70 7.15
C ALA A 151 9.96 -1.56 5.90
N SER A 152 9.10 -1.09 4.99
CA SER A 152 8.61 -1.89 3.85
C SER A 152 9.70 -2.36 2.87
N THR A 153 10.87 -1.76 2.90
CA THR A 153 12.04 -2.17 2.10
C THR A 153 13.06 -2.99 2.89
N SER A 154 12.80 -3.27 4.17
CA SER A 154 13.71 -4.01 5.05
C SER A 154 13.10 -5.32 5.59
N ASP A 155 11.77 -5.44 5.57
CA ASP A 155 11.04 -6.68 5.83
C ASP A 155 9.66 -6.60 5.14
N ASP A 156 8.92 -7.70 5.14
CA ASP A 156 7.55 -7.72 4.64
C ASP A 156 6.66 -6.70 5.37
N TYR A 157 5.72 -6.13 4.62
CA TYR A 157 4.70 -5.25 5.17
C TYR A 157 3.32 -5.66 4.70
N LYS A 158 2.33 -5.64 5.58
CA LYS A 158 0.91 -5.76 5.27
C LYS A 158 0.09 -5.06 6.35
N ASN A 159 -0.77 -4.13 5.96
CA ASN A 159 -1.63 -3.39 6.88
C ASN A 159 -3.12 -3.70 6.65
N PRO A 160 -4.03 -3.21 7.53
CA PRO A 160 -5.46 -3.46 7.41
C PRO A 160 -6.09 -2.98 6.09
N GLY A 161 -5.53 -1.94 5.47
CA GLY A 161 -6.00 -1.43 4.18
C GLY A 161 -5.95 -2.47 3.06
N TYR A 162 -5.10 -3.51 3.17
CA TYR A 162 -5.04 -4.61 2.21
C TYR A 162 -6.37 -5.34 2.03
N TYR A 163 -7.12 -5.52 3.12
CA TYR A 163 -8.39 -6.25 3.12
C TYR A 163 -9.61 -5.36 3.31
N ASP A 164 -9.43 -4.15 3.86
CA ASP A 164 -10.50 -3.22 4.18
C ASP A 164 -10.86 -2.28 3.01
N LEU A 165 -9.88 -1.82 2.23
CA LEU A 165 -10.13 -0.80 1.20
C LEU A 165 -10.96 -1.35 0.04
N GLU A 166 -11.87 -0.52 -0.47
CA GLU A 166 -12.48 -0.68 -1.78
C GLU A 166 -11.71 0.15 -2.81
N ALA A 167 -10.86 -0.52 -3.60
CA ALA A 167 -10.00 0.06 -4.61
C ALA A 167 -10.45 -0.31 -6.03
N GLN A 168 -9.98 0.47 -7.01
CA GLN A 168 -10.23 0.24 -8.43
C GLN A 168 -8.98 -0.29 -9.13
N ASP A 169 -7.80 0.23 -8.77
CA ASP A 169 -6.55 -0.03 -9.47
C ASP A 169 -5.41 -0.37 -8.52
N LEU A 170 -4.34 -0.94 -9.07
CA LEU A 170 -3.14 -1.33 -8.34
C LEU A 170 -1.91 -0.64 -8.91
N ALA A 171 -1.05 -0.13 -8.02
CA ALA A 171 0.27 0.39 -8.36
C ALA A 171 1.36 -0.46 -7.70
N ILE A 172 2.47 -0.68 -8.41
CA ILE A 172 3.64 -1.42 -7.92
C ILE A 172 4.91 -0.64 -8.17
N TRP A 173 5.71 -0.54 -7.12
CA TRP A 173 7.05 0.01 -7.15
C TRP A 173 8.06 -1.07 -6.80
N HIS A 174 9.12 -1.17 -7.59
CA HIS A 174 10.28 -1.99 -7.28
C HIS A 174 11.36 -1.08 -6.70
N VAL A 175 11.51 -1.13 -5.38
CA VAL A 175 12.43 -0.28 -4.61
C VAL A 175 13.57 -1.15 -4.07
N PRO A 176 14.84 -0.73 -4.17
CA PRO A 176 15.95 -1.49 -3.59
C PRO A 176 15.78 -1.69 -2.07
N ASN A 177 16.21 -2.85 -1.57
CA ASN A 177 16.16 -3.16 -0.13
C ASN A 177 16.91 -2.09 0.69
N ASP A 178 16.45 -1.89 1.93
CA ASP A 178 16.96 -0.94 2.92
C ASP A 178 16.96 0.55 2.48
N THR A 179 16.26 0.87 1.38
CA THR A 179 16.09 2.27 0.97
C THR A 179 15.19 3.01 1.96
N PRO A 180 15.62 4.15 2.53
CA PRO A 180 14.76 4.94 3.41
C PRO A 180 13.56 5.52 2.65
N MET A 181 12.39 5.59 3.31
CA MET A 181 11.11 6.01 2.70
C MET A 181 11.17 7.31 1.89
N LYS A 182 11.97 8.29 2.32
CA LYS A 182 12.14 9.58 1.63
C LYS A 182 12.78 9.45 0.24
N GLU A 183 13.45 8.34 -0.04
CA GLU A 183 14.18 8.09 -1.28
C GLU A 183 13.46 7.11 -2.22
N TRP A 184 12.39 6.45 -1.78
CA TRP A 184 11.69 5.42 -2.56
C TRP A 184 11.31 5.88 -3.96
N VAL A 185 10.71 7.07 -4.09
CA VAL A 185 10.31 7.62 -5.41
C VAL A 185 11.50 7.77 -6.34
N ALA A 186 12.65 8.22 -5.81
CA ALA A 186 13.85 8.52 -6.58
C ALA A 186 14.65 7.24 -6.95
N THR A 187 14.61 6.21 -6.11
CA THR A 187 15.40 4.99 -6.30
C THR A 187 14.61 3.83 -6.91
N ALA A 188 13.27 3.90 -6.92
CA ALA A 188 12.43 2.90 -7.56
C ALA A 188 12.82 2.73 -9.03
N PHE A 189 13.31 1.54 -9.38
CA PHE A 189 13.80 1.27 -10.73
C PHE A 189 12.69 0.82 -11.68
N LEU A 190 11.54 0.40 -11.16
CA LEU A 190 10.28 0.26 -11.87
C LEU A 190 9.15 0.86 -11.01
N ARG A 191 8.27 1.63 -11.64
CA ARG A 191 6.99 2.06 -11.06
C ARG A 191 5.93 1.98 -12.16
N TYR A 192 4.84 1.31 -11.89
CA TYR A 192 3.74 1.16 -12.85
C TYR A 192 2.43 0.94 -12.12
N HIS A 193 1.32 1.25 -12.79
CA HIS A 193 -0.02 1.10 -12.25
C HIS A 193 -1.02 0.65 -13.32
N THR A 194 -2.18 0.16 -12.89
CA THR A 194 -3.34 -0.10 -13.75
C THR A 194 -4.25 1.14 -13.79
N GLU A 195 -5.04 1.28 -14.84
CA GLU A 195 -6.06 2.34 -14.97
C GLU A 195 -7.42 1.78 -15.48
N THR A 196 -7.64 0.47 -15.33
CA THR A 196 -8.84 -0.18 -15.88
C THR A 196 -9.95 -0.34 -14.85
N GLY A 197 -9.68 -0.07 -13.57
CA GLY A 197 -10.62 -0.29 -12.48
C GLY A 197 -10.88 -1.77 -12.17
N PHE A 198 -9.96 -2.67 -12.57
CA PHE A 198 -10.21 -4.12 -12.54
C PHE A 198 -10.51 -4.68 -11.14
N LEU A 199 -9.99 -4.06 -10.07
CA LEU A 199 -10.23 -4.54 -8.72
C LEU A 199 -11.72 -4.49 -8.35
N ALA A 200 -12.50 -3.55 -8.92
CA ALA A 200 -13.94 -3.49 -8.66
C ALA A 200 -14.67 -4.78 -9.07
N GLU A 201 -14.25 -5.42 -10.16
CA GLU A 201 -14.81 -6.70 -10.63
C GLU A 201 -14.25 -7.91 -9.85
N GLU A 202 -13.12 -7.72 -9.17
CA GLU A 202 -12.45 -8.74 -8.35
C GLU A 202 -12.75 -8.60 -6.84
N GLY A 203 -13.76 -7.80 -6.48
CA GLY A 203 -14.25 -7.64 -5.10
C GLY A 203 -13.63 -6.47 -4.32
N GLY A 204 -12.92 -5.57 -5.01
CA GLY A 204 -12.45 -4.29 -4.52
C GLY A 204 -11.01 -4.29 -3.99
N ASN A 205 -10.41 -5.44 -3.70
CA ASN A 205 -9.02 -5.50 -3.22
C ASN A 205 -8.37 -6.87 -3.44
N LEU A 206 -7.09 -6.96 -3.10
CA LEU A 206 -6.29 -8.17 -3.29
C LEU A 206 -6.74 -9.34 -2.41
N LEU A 207 -7.24 -9.10 -1.19
CA LEU A 207 -7.80 -10.18 -0.38
C LEU A 207 -8.96 -10.87 -1.11
N ARG A 208 -9.90 -10.08 -1.66
CA ARG A 208 -11.04 -10.63 -2.41
C ARG A 208 -10.62 -11.30 -3.72
N LEU A 209 -9.65 -10.72 -4.43
CA LEU A 209 -9.04 -11.35 -5.60
C LEU A 209 -8.48 -12.74 -5.24
N TYR A 210 -7.67 -12.85 -4.19
CA TYR A 210 -7.07 -14.14 -3.79
C TYR A 210 -8.02 -15.06 -3.01
N GLN A 211 -9.22 -14.61 -2.66
CA GLN A 211 -10.32 -15.50 -2.26
C GLN A 211 -10.99 -16.14 -3.48
N LYS A 212 -11.05 -15.41 -4.61
CA LYS A 212 -11.57 -15.90 -5.89
C LYS A 212 -10.55 -16.76 -6.66
N TYR A 213 -9.26 -16.43 -6.55
CA TYR A 213 -8.13 -17.17 -7.14
C TYR A 213 -7.16 -17.59 -6.02
N PRO A 214 -7.43 -18.70 -5.30
CA PRO A 214 -6.63 -19.08 -4.13
C PRO A 214 -5.16 -19.32 -4.46
N VAL A 215 -4.25 -18.84 -3.60
CA VAL A 215 -2.82 -19.15 -3.71
C VAL A 215 -2.55 -20.48 -2.98
N GLU A 216 -2.73 -21.60 -3.68
CA GLU A 216 -2.59 -22.94 -3.10
C GLU A 216 -2.02 -23.95 -4.10
N PHE A 217 -1.11 -24.81 -3.64
CA PHE A 217 -0.50 -25.85 -4.45
C PHE A 217 -1.53 -26.91 -4.89
N GLY A 218 -1.59 -27.19 -6.19
CA GLY A 218 -2.33 -28.31 -6.76
C GLY A 218 -3.82 -28.05 -7.03
N ILE A 219 -4.28 -26.80 -6.97
CA ILE A 219 -5.70 -26.45 -7.19
C ILE A 219 -6.08 -26.22 -8.66
N GLY A 220 -5.11 -26.23 -9.58
CA GLY A 220 -5.32 -25.88 -10.97
C GLY A 220 -4.23 -26.42 -11.90
N SER A 221 -4.35 -26.07 -13.17
CA SER A 221 -3.54 -26.53 -14.29
C SER A 221 -3.04 -25.35 -15.12
N CYS A 222 -1.84 -25.53 -15.68
CA CYS A 222 -1.21 -24.50 -16.50
C CYS A 222 -1.59 -24.65 -17.98
N PRO A 223 -2.04 -23.59 -18.68
CA PRO A 223 -2.28 -22.21 -18.22
C PRO A 223 -3.74 -21.92 -17.84
N ASP A 224 -4.60 -22.92 -17.85
CA ASP A 224 -6.06 -22.77 -17.86
C ASP A 224 -6.64 -22.13 -16.60
N ASP A 225 -5.96 -22.28 -15.46
CA ASP A 225 -6.41 -21.78 -14.15
C ASP A 225 -5.64 -20.53 -13.67
N ASN A 226 -4.96 -19.83 -14.59
CA ASN A 226 -4.30 -18.57 -14.27
C ASN A 226 -5.32 -17.47 -13.92
N GLY A 227 -4.91 -16.55 -13.04
CA GLY A 227 -5.70 -15.38 -12.68
C GLY A 227 -5.75 -14.28 -13.76
N PRO A 228 -6.37 -13.13 -13.46
CA PRO A 228 -6.58 -12.06 -14.42
C PRO A 228 -5.26 -11.41 -14.88
N VAL A 229 -5.25 -11.02 -16.16
CA VAL A 229 -4.15 -10.31 -16.83
C VAL A 229 -4.64 -8.89 -17.14
N VAL A 230 -3.95 -7.88 -16.63
CA VAL A 230 -4.40 -6.48 -16.71
C VAL A 230 -3.26 -5.60 -17.24
N PRO A 231 -3.54 -4.69 -18.20
CA PRO A 231 -2.55 -3.77 -18.72
C PRO A 231 -2.05 -2.78 -17.64
N VAL A 232 -0.78 -2.38 -17.75
CA VAL A 232 -0.13 -1.41 -16.86
C VAL A 232 0.43 -0.23 -17.64
N ILE A 233 0.59 0.89 -16.96
CA ILE A 233 1.24 2.11 -17.44
C ILE A 233 2.45 2.37 -16.56
N TYR A 234 3.60 2.65 -17.17
CA TYR A 234 4.86 2.89 -16.45
C TYR A 234 5.02 4.37 -16.09
N ASP A 235 5.20 4.63 -14.80
CA ASP A 235 5.62 5.92 -14.24
C ASP A 235 7.15 6.05 -14.16
N ALA A 236 7.84 4.90 -14.06
CA ALA A 236 9.30 4.80 -14.15
C ALA A 236 9.70 3.43 -14.71
N GLY A 237 10.69 3.42 -15.62
CA GLY A 237 11.06 2.21 -16.36
C GLY A 237 10.17 1.98 -17.59
N ASN A 238 10.21 0.77 -18.14
CA ASN A 238 9.43 0.37 -19.30
C ASN A 238 9.38 -1.18 -19.41
N GLU A 239 8.68 -1.67 -20.43
CA GLU A 239 8.57 -3.11 -20.72
C GLU A 239 9.93 -3.76 -20.97
N GLU A 240 10.82 -3.11 -21.73
CA GLU A 240 12.14 -3.64 -22.06
C GLU A 240 13.01 -3.84 -20.81
N LYS A 241 13.02 -2.85 -19.92
CA LYS A 241 13.70 -2.90 -18.62
C LYS A 241 13.09 -3.98 -17.74
N THR A 242 11.77 -4.10 -17.71
CA THR A 242 11.06 -5.13 -16.96
C THR A 242 11.47 -6.51 -17.45
N ALA A 243 11.41 -6.77 -18.76
CA ALA A 243 11.84 -8.02 -19.36
C ALA A 243 13.33 -8.32 -19.11
N PHE A 244 14.19 -7.31 -19.07
CA PHE A 244 15.62 -7.47 -18.80
C PHE A 244 15.92 -7.94 -17.37
N LEU A 245 15.09 -7.56 -16.39
CA LEU A 245 15.26 -7.92 -14.98
C LEU A 245 14.94 -9.39 -14.69
N PHE A 246 14.18 -10.06 -15.55
CA PHE A 246 13.88 -11.49 -15.43
C PHE A 246 14.92 -12.36 -16.15
N ALA A 247 15.02 -13.62 -15.71
CA ALA A 247 15.92 -14.61 -16.29
C ALA A 247 15.76 -14.74 -17.82
N PRO A 248 16.83 -14.92 -18.60
CA PRO A 248 16.75 -15.03 -20.07
C PRO A 248 15.77 -16.11 -20.56
N GLU A 249 15.69 -17.23 -19.85
CA GLU A 249 14.84 -18.38 -20.16
C GLU A 249 13.34 -18.08 -20.02
N SER A 250 12.99 -17.10 -19.19
CA SER A 250 11.59 -16.74 -18.92
C SER A 250 11.06 -15.61 -19.81
N LYS A 251 11.91 -14.96 -20.61
CA LYS A 251 11.54 -13.88 -21.54
C LYS A 251 10.54 -14.31 -22.63
N GLY A 252 10.39 -15.61 -22.86
CA GLY A 252 9.39 -16.20 -23.77
C GLY A 252 8.18 -16.85 -23.07
N LEU A 253 8.19 -16.91 -21.73
CA LEU A 253 7.16 -17.54 -20.89
C LEU A 253 6.25 -16.50 -20.21
N TYR A 254 6.74 -15.28 -19.99
CA TYR A 254 5.91 -14.18 -19.47
C TYR A 254 5.18 -13.43 -20.58
N TRP A 255 3.93 -13.06 -20.30
CA TRP A 255 2.95 -12.51 -21.24
C TRP A 255 3.28 -11.15 -21.83
N TRP A 256 4.37 -10.48 -21.40
CA TRP A 256 4.84 -9.22 -22.00
C TRP A 256 4.97 -9.33 -23.54
N ARG A 257 5.21 -10.53 -24.08
CA ARG A 257 5.44 -10.75 -25.51
C ARG A 257 4.54 -11.77 -26.22
N ARG A 258 3.51 -12.35 -25.61
CA ARG A 258 2.80 -13.47 -26.26
C ARG A 258 1.30 -13.54 -26.01
N ALA A 259 0.52 -12.59 -26.55
CA ALA A 259 -0.70 -12.84 -27.34
C ALA A 259 -1.37 -11.52 -27.78
N LEU A 260 -1.62 -11.42 -29.09
CA LEU A 260 -2.39 -10.40 -29.82
C LEU A 260 -1.70 -9.04 -30.10
N PRO A 261 -1.94 -8.44 -31.28
CA PRO A 261 -1.31 -7.19 -31.70
C PRO A 261 -1.93 -6.02 -30.95
N ARG A 262 -1.55 -5.80 -29.69
CA ARG A 262 -1.91 -4.60 -28.94
C ARG A 262 -0.73 -4.13 -28.09
N THR A 263 -0.58 -2.82 -28.11
CA THR A 263 0.61 -2.01 -27.82
C THR A 263 0.84 -1.74 -26.33
N ASN A 264 0.23 -2.51 -25.41
CA ASN A 264 0.22 -2.16 -23.99
C ASN A 264 0.77 -3.31 -23.12
N PRO A 265 1.73 -3.03 -22.21
CA PRO A 265 2.30 -4.03 -21.32
C PRO A 265 1.24 -4.51 -20.31
N THR A 266 1.29 -5.80 -19.92
CA THR A 266 0.29 -6.42 -19.03
C THR A 266 0.92 -7.18 -17.87
N ALA A 267 0.49 -6.90 -16.65
CA ALA A 267 0.84 -7.67 -15.46
C ALA A 267 -0.23 -8.73 -15.18
N VAL A 268 0.18 -9.83 -14.54
CA VAL A 268 -0.75 -10.89 -14.10
C VAL A 268 -0.81 -10.89 -12.60
N TRP A 269 -2.02 -10.88 -12.09
CA TRP A 269 -2.30 -10.60 -10.68
C TRP A 269 -2.74 -11.84 -9.89
N GLY A 270 -2.65 -13.02 -10.51
CA GLY A 270 -2.85 -14.33 -9.88
C GLY A 270 -1.68 -15.27 -10.15
N LEU A 271 -1.70 -16.43 -9.49
CA LEU A 271 -0.69 -17.49 -9.61
C LEU A 271 -0.22 -17.64 -11.05
N HIS A 272 1.07 -17.38 -11.28
CA HIS A 272 1.79 -17.91 -12.42
C HIS A 272 2.18 -19.34 -12.09
N CYS A 273 2.00 -20.24 -13.04
CA CYS A 273 2.62 -21.55 -13.01
C CYS A 273 4.11 -21.39 -12.69
N LEU A 274 4.52 -21.90 -11.53
CA LEU A 274 5.91 -22.24 -11.22
C LEU A 274 6.06 -23.75 -11.37
#